data_AF-A0A0Q4IKS1-F1
#
_entry.id   AF-A0A0Q4IKS1-F1
#
_cell.length_a   1.000
_cell.length_b   1.000
_cell.length_c   1.000
_cell.angle_alpha   90.00
_cell.angle_beta   90.00
_cell.angle_gamma   90.00
#
_symmetry.space_group_name_H-M   'P 1'
#
loop_
_entity.id
_entity.type
_entity.pdbx_description
1 polymer ?
#
loop_
_entity_poly.entity_id
_entity_poly.type
_entity_poly.pdbx_seq_one_letter_code
_entity_poly.pdbx_strand_id
1 'polypeptide(L)'
;MPFTKLAIVLAAATLPLAAAIAQDRYEGAGATQEMDCGGQGATIVGASNIMTVTGACRTLVIEGAGNRVTVDLAPRATIRITGASNQVVWRTPDRSKPRVSVTGAGNRVSMAR
;
A
#
# COMPACT_ATOMS: atom_id res chain seq x y z
N MET A 1 -36.30 -55.32 -9.49
CA MET A 1 -37.31 -54.23 -9.55
C MET A 1 -37.27 -53.51 -8.19
N PRO A 2 -37.36 -52.19 -8.11
CA PRO A 2 -36.28 -51.26 -8.50
C PRO A 2 -36.05 -50.11 -7.46
N PHE A 3 -35.02 -49.29 -7.71
CA PHE A 3 -34.76 -47.94 -7.15
C PHE A 3 -34.52 -47.86 -5.61
N THR A 4 -33.47 -47.23 -5.08
CA THR A 4 -33.00 -45.89 -5.42
C THR A 4 -31.62 -45.70 -4.77
N LYS A 5 -30.57 -45.51 -5.56
CA LYS A 5 -29.27 -45.06 -5.04
C LYS A 5 -29.40 -43.56 -4.73
N LEU A 6 -29.34 -43.20 -3.45
CA LEU A 6 -29.30 -41.81 -3.01
C LEU A 6 -27.88 -41.28 -3.27
N ALA A 7 -27.69 -40.65 -4.41
CA ALA A 7 -26.47 -39.90 -4.71
C ALA A 7 -26.53 -38.55 -3.97
N ILE A 8 -25.86 -38.48 -2.82
CA ILE A 8 -25.59 -37.21 -2.15
C ILE A 8 -24.42 -36.57 -2.92
N VAL A 9 -24.77 -35.67 -3.83
CA VAL A 9 -23.79 -34.80 -4.50
C VAL A 9 -23.34 -33.77 -3.45
N LEU A 10 -22.15 -33.96 -2.89
CA LEU A 10 -21.46 -32.93 -2.13
C LEU A 10 -21.11 -31.81 -3.12
N ALA A 11 -21.88 -30.74 -3.12
CA ALA A 11 -21.53 -29.52 -3.82
C ALA A 11 -20.27 -28.94 -3.16
N ALA A 12 -19.12 -29.09 -3.81
CA ALA A 12 -17.90 -28.38 -3.45
C ALA A 12 -18.14 -26.90 -3.67
N ALA A 13 -18.45 -26.17 -2.60
CA ALA A 13 -18.47 -24.71 -2.61
C ALA A 13 -17.04 -24.22 -2.82
N THR A 14 -16.66 -23.98 -4.07
CA THR A 14 -15.44 -23.24 -4.40
C THR A 14 -15.66 -21.79 -3.97
N LEU A 15 -15.33 -21.49 -2.72
CA LEU A 15 -15.16 -20.11 -2.28
C LEU A 15 -14.14 -19.46 -3.23
N PRO A 16 -14.45 -18.31 -3.85
CA PRO A 16 -13.44 -17.57 -4.56
C PRO A 16 -12.37 -17.21 -3.53
N LEU A 17 -11.13 -17.63 -3.78
CA LEU A 17 -9.99 -17.09 -3.06
C LEU A 17 -9.96 -15.61 -3.43
N ALA A 18 -10.57 -14.77 -2.58
CA ALA A 18 -10.32 -13.35 -2.63
C ALA A 18 -8.82 -13.24 -2.47
N ALA A 19 -8.12 -12.97 -3.58
CA ALA A 19 -6.79 -12.41 -3.53
C ALA A 19 -7.00 -11.11 -2.77
N ALA A 20 -6.80 -11.17 -1.45
CA ALA A 20 -6.63 -10.00 -0.64
C ALA A 20 -5.53 -9.23 -1.36
N ILE A 21 -5.91 -8.14 -2.01
CA ILE A 21 -4.98 -7.10 -2.39
C ILE A 21 -4.26 -6.77 -1.09
N ALA A 22 -3.06 -7.31 -0.94
CA ALA A 22 -2.20 -7.07 0.20
C ALA A 22 -1.73 -5.63 0.07
N GLN A 23 -2.65 -4.69 0.29
CA GLN A 23 -2.29 -3.31 0.55
C GLN A 23 -1.85 -3.28 1.99
N ASP A 24 -0.56 -3.14 2.19
CA ASP A 24 -0.01 -3.01 3.52
C ASP A 24 -0.48 -1.66 4.08
N ARG A 25 -1.20 -1.70 5.20
CA ARG A 25 -1.87 -0.53 5.78
C ARG A 25 -1.40 -0.34 7.21
N TYR A 26 -0.85 0.83 7.46
CA TYR A 26 -0.54 1.30 8.79
C TYR A 26 -1.52 2.41 9.21
N GLU A 27 -2.00 2.35 10.44
CA GLU A 27 -2.83 3.39 11.06
C GLU A 27 -2.36 3.67 12.48
N GLY A 28 -2.05 4.93 12.78
CA GLY A 28 -1.59 5.34 14.11
C GLY A 28 -0.84 6.67 14.10
N ALA A 29 -0.26 7.04 15.22
CA ALA A 29 0.50 8.27 15.35
C ALA A 29 1.80 8.09 16.15
N GLY A 30 2.83 8.85 15.79
CA GLY A 30 4.10 8.88 16.52
C GLY A 30 4.92 7.59 16.48
N ALA A 31 4.61 6.67 15.56
CA ALA A 31 5.33 5.40 15.47
C ALA A 31 6.51 5.47 14.52
N THR A 32 7.49 4.59 14.76
CA THR A 32 8.55 4.27 13.81
C THR A 32 8.41 2.81 13.43
N GLN A 33 8.12 2.51 12.16
CA GLN A 33 7.94 1.14 11.69
C GLN A 33 8.49 0.92 10.28
N GLU A 34 8.75 -0.34 9.98
CA GLU A 34 9.10 -0.83 8.65
C GLU A 34 7.99 -1.75 8.14
N MET A 35 7.68 -1.67 6.85
CA MET A 35 6.59 -2.39 6.22
C MET A 35 6.96 -2.81 4.79
N ASP A 36 6.40 -3.92 4.30
CA ASP A 36 6.68 -4.47 2.98
C ASP A 36 5.38 -4.56 2.18
N CYS A 37 5.28 -3.76 1.12
CA CYS A 37 4.08 -3.71 0.29
C CYS A 37 3.96 -4.87 -0.70
N GLY A 38 4.92 -5.81 -0.78
CA GLY A 38 4.83 -7.01 -1.61
C GLY A 38 4.57 -6.74 -3.11
N GLY A 39 5.07 -5.63 -3.64
CA GLY A 39 4.83 -5.18 -5.02
C GLY A 39 3.44 -4.58 -5.27
N GLN A 40 2.64 -4.42 -4.23
CA GLN A 40 1.30 -3.83 -4.27
C GLN A 40 1.34 -2.37 -3.81
N GLY A 41 0.39 -1.94 -2.98
CA GLY A 41 0.30 -0.59 -2.47
C GLY A 41 0.56 -0.52 -0.97
N ALA A 42 1.10 0.60 -0.50
CA ALA A 42 1.20 0.91 0.92
C ALA A 42 0.28 2.09 1.26
N THR A 43 -0.42 2.01 2.40
CA THR A 43 -1.28 3.07 2.92
C THR A 43 -0.87 3.44 4.34
N ILE A 44 -0.58 4.70 4.60
CA ILE A 44 -0.17 5.20 5.91
C ILE A 44 -1.17 6.26 6.34
N VAL A 45 -1.87 6.01 7.45
CA VAL A 45 -2.88 6.92 8.00
C VAL A 45 -2.48 7.37 9.40
N GLY A 46 -2.60 8.68 9.63
CA GLY A 46 -2.39 9.32 10.94
C GLY A 46 -1.30 10.39 10.91
N ALA A 47 -0.58 10.57 12.01
CA ALA A 47 0.29 11.74 12.17
C ALA A 47 1.65 11.45 12.82
N SER A 48 2.66 12.25 12.44
CA SER A 48 4.01 12.20 13.02
C SER A 48 4.66 10.81 12.98
N ASN A 49 4.32 10.00 11.98
CA ASN A 49 4.90 8.67 11.82
C ASN A 49 6.21 8.71 11.03
N ILE A 50 7.14 7.82 11.34
CA ILE A 50 8.36 7.56 10.58
C ILE A 50 8.25 6.16 9.98
N MET A 51 8.07 6.07 8.67
CA MET A 51 7.79 4.80 8.00
C MET A 51 8.83 4.49 6.94
N THR A 52 9.34 3.25 6.93
CA THR A 52 10.15 2.71 5.85
C THR A 52 9.35 1.64 5.12
N VAL A 53 9.08 1.85 3.84
CA VAL A 53 8.25 0.98 3.01
C VAL A 53 9.13 0.35 1.93
N THR A 54 9.27 -0.96 1.96
CA THR A 54 10.05 -1.73 0.96
C THR A 54 9.11 -2.56 0.08
N GLY A 55 9.68 -3.29 -0.89
CA GLY A 55 8.90 -4.21 -1.74
C GLY A 55 8.45 -3.69 -3.10
N ALA A 56 9.08 -2.64 -3.64
CA ALA A 56 8.78 -2.08 -4.97
C ALA A 56 7.29 -1.71 -5.15
N CYS A 57 6.79 -0.81 -4.30
CA CYS A 57 5.38 -0.46 -4.26
C CYS A 57 4.92 0.24 -5.52
N ARG A 58 3.80 -0.20 -6.08
CA ARG A 58 3.15 0.43 -7.24
C ARG A 58 2.36 1.66 -6.82
N THR A 59 1.93 1.73 -5.57
CA THR A 59 1.17 2.87 -5.05
C THR A 59 1.56 3.15 -3.60
N LEU A 60 1.75 4.43 -3.28
CA LEU A 60 1.88 4.92 -1.91
C LEU A 60 0.75 5.90 -1.65
N VAL A 61 -0.02 5.68 -0.59
CA VAL A 61 -1.06 6.60 -0.11
C VAL A 61 -0.72 7.04 1.30
N ILE A 62 -0.70 8.36 1.53
CA ILE A 62 -0.50 8.95 2.86
C ILE A 62 -1.68 9.84 3.17
N GLU A 63 -2.31 9.60 4.31
CA GLU A 63 -3.44 10.40 4.82
C GLU A 63 -3.13 10.90 6.23
N GLY A 64 -3.09 12.22 6.39
CA GLY A 64 -2.83 12.88 7.67
C GLY A 64 -1.67 13.87 7.61
N ALA A 65 -0.95 14.06 8.71
CA ALA A 65 -0.04 15.19 8.85
C ALA A 65 1.30 14.88 9.52
N GLY A 66 2.37 15.53 9.05
CA GLY A 66 3.69 15.42 9.66
C GLY A 66 4.36 14.06 9.52
N ASN A 67 3.87 13.18 8.64
CA ASN A 67 4.48 11.86 8.43
C ASN A 67 5.78 11.99 7.63
N ARG A 68 6.81 11.23 8.00
CA ARG A 68 8.08 11.09 7.29
C ARG A 68 8.17 9.67 6.74
N VAL A 69 8.11 9.52 5.43
CA VAL A 69 8.02 8.20 4.77
C VAL A 69 9.18 8.03 3.79
N THR A 70 9.89 6.91 3.90
CA THR A 70 10.84 6.44 2.90
C THR A 70 10.23 5.25 2.17
N VAL A 71 10.16 5.27 0.84
CA VAL A 71 9.52 4.19 0.06
C VAL A 71 10.36 3.73 -1.11
N ASP A 72 10.42 2.42 -1.33
CA ASP A 72 10.94 1.81 -2.55
C ASP A 72 9.79 1.52 -3.51
N LEU A 73 9.75 2.26 -4.62
CA LEU A 73 8.67 2.23 -5.60
C LEU A 73 9.04 1.39 -6.83
N ALA A 74 8.04 0.74 -7.39
CA ALA A 74 8.13 0.13 -8.71
C ALA A 74 8.21 1.19 -9.83
N PRO A 75 8.69 0.81 -11.03
CA PRO A 75 8.62 1.68 -12.21
C PRO A 75 7.17 2.13 -12.46
N ARG A 76 7.00 3.42 -12.80
CA ARG A 76 5.68 4.04 -13.05
C ARG A 76 4.71 3.99 -11.86
N ALA A 77 5.21 3.90 -10.64
CA ALA A 77 4.37 3.97 -9.45
C ALA A 77 3.67 5.32 -9.26
N THR A 78 2.70 5.35 -8.35
CA THR A 78 1.94 6.53 -7.98
C THR A 78 2.10 6.84 -6.50
N ILE A 79 2.29 8.12 -6.16
CA ILE A 79 2.31 8.65 -4.80
C ILE A 79 1.11 9.58 -4.66
N ARG A 80 0.25 9.33 -3.66
CA ARG A 80 -0.87 10.19 -3.29
C ARG A 80 -0.73 10.63 -1.85
N ILE A 81 -0.79 11.93 -1.62
CA ILE A 81 -0.68 12.53 -0.29
C ILE A 81 -1.91 13.39 -0.05
N THR A 82 -2.61 13.14 1.07
CA THR A 82 -3.74 13.92 1.53
C THR A 82 -3.45 14.42 2.94
N GLY A 83 -3.36 15.74 3.13
CA GLY A 83 -3.12 16.40 4.41
C GLY A 83 -1.94 17.37 4.35
N ALA A 84 -1.21 17.53 5.45
CA ALA A 84 -0.25 18.64 5.58
C ALA A 84 1.12 18.25 6.16
N SER A 85 2.16 18.96 5.73
CA SER A 85 3.53 18.85 6.27
C SER A 85 4.13 17.44 6.22
N ASN A 86 3.67 16.57 5.30
CA ASN A 86 4.24 15.25 5.11
C ASN A 86 5.55 15.33 4.30
N GLN A 87 6.52 14.49 4.61
CA GLN A 87 7.81 14.38 3.92
C GLN A 87 7.95 12.97 3.35
N VAL A 88 8.02 12.86 2.03
CA VAL A 88 8.16 11.58 1.33
C VAL A 88 9.48 11.56 0.58
N VAL A 89 10.30 10.56 0.90
CA VAL A 89 11.52 10.22 0.18
C VAL A 89 11.26 8.93 -0.59
N TRP A 90 11.42 8.93 -1.90
CA TRP A 90 11.15 7.76 -2.72
C TRP A 90 12.37 7.33 -3.53
N ARG A 91 12.47 6.02 -3.78
CA ARG A 91 13.47 5.38 -4.64
C ARG A 91 12.77 4.57 -5.71
N THR A 92 13.36 4.48 -6.89
CA THR A 92 12.90 3.62 -7.99
C THR A 92 14.11 3.00 -8.66
N PRO A 93 14.09 1.71 -9.05
CA PRO A 93 15.24 1.03 -9.65
C PRO A 93 15.72 1.73 -10.93
N ASP A 94 14.79 2.16 -11.78
CA ASP A 94 15.12 2.76 -13.08
C ASP A 94 15.26 4.29 -13.04
N ARG A 95 15.28 4.89 -11.84
CA ARG A 95 15.21 6.36 -11.63
C ARG A 95 13.99 7.02 -12.33
N SER A 96 12.97 6.25 -12.68
CA SER A 96 11.75 6.76 -13.29
C SER A 96 10.96 7.62 -12.32
N LYS A 97 10.44 8.76 -12.78
CA LYS A 97 9.64 9.64 -11.92
C LYS A 97 8.24 9.03 -11.68
N PRO A 98 7.79 8.88 -10.42
CA PRO A 98 6.44 8.43 -10.12
C PRO A 98 5.43 9.53 -10.44
N ARG A 99 4.16 9.14 -10.60
CA ARG A 99 3.06 10.10 -10.65
C ARG A 99 2.79 10.60 -9.23
N VAL A 100 2.91 11.90 -8.98
CA VAL A 100 2.73 12.47 -7.65
C VAL A 100 1.47 13.34 -7.63
N SER A 101 0.56 13.06 -6.71
CA SER A 101 -0.63 13.86 -6.43
C SER A 101 -0.62 14.26 -4.96
N VAL A 102 -0.70 15.57 -4.71
CA VAL A 102 -0.65 16.14 -3.37
C VAL A 102 -1.89 16.99 -3.16
N THR A 103 -2.62 16.71 -2.09
CA THR A 103 -3.80 17.46 -1.64
C THR A 103 -3.53 17.99 -0.24
N GLY A 104 -3.56 19.32 -0.07
CA GLY A 104 -3.23 20.02 1.18
C GLY A 104 -1.92 20.82 1.08
N ALA A 105 -1.35 21.22 2.22
CA ALA A 105 -0.29 22.24 2.27
C ALA A 105 1.00 21.76 2.93
N GLY A 106 2.15 22.28 2.50
CA GLY A 106 3.45 22.03 3.14
C GLY A 106 4.05 20.63 2.94
N ASN A 107 3.45 19.79 2.09
CA ASN A 107 3.98 18.47 1.78
C ASN A 107 5.23 18.57 0.89
N ARG A 108 6.22 17.71 1.14
CA ARG A 108 7.47 17.63 0.39
C ARG A 108 7.67 16.22 -0.14
N VAL A 109 7.97 16.11 -1.43
CA VAL A 109 8.24 14.84 -2.09
C VAL A 109 9.57 14.95 -2.82
N SER A 110 10.53 14.08 -2.48
CA SER A 110 11.88 14.10 -3.04
C SER A 110 12.36 12.69 -3.36
N MET A 111 13.19 12.58 -4.38
CA MET A 111 13.89 11.33 -4.70
C MET A 111 15.07 11.15 -3.73
N ALA A 112 15.31 9.93 -3.23
CA ALA A 112 16.57 9.63 -2.57
C ALA A 112 17.69 9.64 -3.62
N ARG A 113 18.81 10.31 -3.31
CA ARG A 113 19.97 10.38 -4.21
C ARG A 113 20.68 9.05 -4.34
#